data_AF-A0AAW2W3I9-F1
#
_entry.id   AF-A0AAW2W3I9-F1
#
_cell.length_a   1.000
_cell.length_b   1.000
_cell.length_c   1.000
_cell.angle_alpha   90.00
_cell.angle_beta   90.00
_cell.angle_gamma   90.00
#
_symmetry.space_group_name_H-M   'P 1'
#
loop_
_entity.id
_entity.type
_entity.pdbx_description
1 polymer ?
#
loop_
_entity_poly.entity_id
_entity_poly.type
_entity_poly.pdbx_seq_one_letter_code
_entity_poly.pdbx_strand_id
1 'polypeptide(L)'
;MKVTHLTEAPVPGTHLGIVGMEGVLPGNVKLFDTPGLLHTHQISTRLTREEQKLIHIPKELKPRTYRIKAGHSVHIGGLLRLDIEESSVQSIYVTVWASPLLPLHMGKTENAHTMLEEHFGQQLQPPIGKSRVEVLGKWVKKQFRVSGNWWDSSSMDIAAAGLGWFAIGLKGEAVLGAWTYDGVDVIVRNALLPHRSHNFEVAGFTVSEIVSRADRATSRKLQNKKKRKVGNSTETSAAASSTSTSTIPADSNSTDLINASALPCPRD
;
A
#
# COMPACT_ATOMS: atom_id res chain seq x y z
N MET A 1 -6.10 46.24 -5.39
CA MET A 1 -6.61 45.11 -4.58
C MET A 1 -5.53 44.68 -3.61
N LYS A 2 -5.82 44.63 -2.31
CA LYS A 2 -4.92 44.01 -1.33
C LYS A 2 -4.99 42.51 -1.56
N VAL A 3 -3.96 41.93 -2.16
CA VAL A 3 -3.91 40.48 -2.39
C VAL A 3 -3.46 39.82 -1.11
N THR A 4 -4.39 39.21 -0.38
CA THR A 4 -4.06 38.33 0.74
C THR A 4 -3.45 37.06 0.16
N HIS A 5 -2.16 36.82 0.41
CA HIS A 5 -1.46 35.63 -0.09
C HIS A 5 -1.90 34.41 0.75
N LEU A 6 -2.80 33.60 0.21
CA LEU A 6 -3.23 32.35 0.85
C LEU A 6 -2.24 31.21 0.59
N THR A 7 -2.11 30.32 1.57
CA THR A 7 -1.39 29.06 1.46
C THR A 7 -2.31 27.92 1.83
N GLU A 8 -2.45 26.93 0.95
CA GLU A 8 -3.23 25.72 1.23
C GLU A 8 -2.34 24.65 1.88
N ALA A 9 -2.87 23.95 2.88
CA ALA A 9 -2.21 22.79 3.46
C ALA A 9 -3.23 21.68 3.75
N PRO A 10 -2.94 20.42 3.38
CA PRO A 10 -3.86 19.30 3.58
C PRO A 10 -3.91 18.79 5.03
N VAL A 11 -3.17 19.44 5.94
CA VAL A 11 -3.05 19.03 7.35
C VAL A 11 -4.10 19.80 8.17
N PRO A 12 -4.90 19.11 9.00
CA PRO A 12 -5.84 19.78 9.90
C PRO A 12 -5.15 20.77 10.85
N GLY A 13 -5.81 21.87 11.18
CA GLY A 13 -5.34 22.84 12.18
C GLY A 13 -4.26 23.82 11.72
N THR A 14 -4.10 24.02 10.41
CA THR A 14 -3.10 24.93 9.82
C THR A 14 -3.51 26.40 9.87
N HIS A 15 -4.80 26.71 9.97
CA HIS A 15 -5.31 28.07 10.12
C HIS A 15 -5.37 28.46 11.60
N LEU A 16 -4.49 29.41 12.00
CA LEU A 16 -4.38 29.88 13.39
C LEU A 16 -5.43 30.95 13.76
N GLY A 17 -6.10 31.55 12.78
CA GLY A 17 -7.09 32.61 12.99
C GLY A 17 -8.04 32.77 11.81
N ILE A 18 -9.04 33.62 11.98
CA ILE A 18 -10.02 33.91 10.92
C ILE A 18 -9.35 34.78 9.86
N VAL A 19 -9.42 34.35 8.60
CA VAL A 19 -8.88 35.08 7.45
C VAL A 19 -10.04 35.55 6.56
N GLY A 20 -10.20 36.87 6.42
CA GLY A 20 -11.18 37.46 5.51
C GLY A 20 -10.67 37.51 4.08
N MET A 21 -11.47 36.99 3.14
CA MET A 21 -11.24 37.03 1.70
C MET A 21 -12.24 37.97 1.05
N GLU A 22 -11.83 39.22 0.87
CA GLU A 22 -12.63 40.25 0.22
C GLU A 22 -12.42 40.25 -1.30
N GLY A 23 -13.50 40.43 -2.07
CA GLY A 23 -13.43 40.56 -3.53
C GLY A 23 -13.18 39.26 -4.30
N VAL A 24 -13.21 38.09 -3.64
CA VAL A 24 -13.14 36.76 -4.30
C VAL A 24 -14.47 36.38 -4.93
N LEU A 25 -15.59 36.73 -4.28
CA LEU A 25 -16.95 36.47 -4.76
C LEU A 25 -17.57 37.77 -5.29
N PRO A 26 -18.41 37.70 -6.33
CA PRO A 26 -19.08 38.89 -6.87
C PRO A 26 -20.07 39.49 -5.86
N GLY A 27 -20.26 40.82 -5.94
CA GLY A 27 -21.16 41.56 -5.06
C GLY A 27 -20.55 41.92 -3.70
N ASN A 28 -21.40 42.18 -2.71
CA ASN A 28 -21.02 42.57 -1.34
C ASN A 28 -20.90 41.36 -0.39
N VAL A 29 -20.40 40.22 -0.89
CA VAL A 29 -20.24 38.98 -0.10
C VAL A 29 -18.85 38.95 0.55
N LYS A 30 -18.83 38.59 1.84
CA LYS A 30 -17.58 38.37 2.61
C LYS A 30 -17.39 36.88 2.82
N LEU A 31 -16.23 36.36 2.44
CA LEU A 31 -15.84 34.97 2.68
C LEU A 31 -14.80 34.95 3.81
N PHE A 32 -15.01 34.10 4.80
CA PHE A 32 -14.10 33.94 5.93
C PHE A 32 -13.61 32.50 5.98
N ASP A 33 -12.30 32.34 6.00
CA ASP A 33 -11.66 31.09 6.35
C ASP A 33 -11.47 31.04 7.87
N THR A 34 -11.73 29.88 8.47
CA THR A 34 -11.79 29.72 9.94
C THR A 34 -10.87 28.59 10.38
N PRO A 35 -10.32 28.65 11.60
CA PRO A 35 -9.56 27.54 12.16
C PRO A 35 -10.33 26.22 12.06
N GLY A 36 -9.71 25.22 11.43
CA GLY A 36 -10.33 23.91 11.26
C GLY A 36 -10.49 23.16 12.60
N LEU A 37 -11.63 22.50 12.77
CA LEU A 37 -11.88 21.67 13.95
C LEU A 37 -11.06 20.37 13.89
N LEU A 38 -10.39 20.04 15.00
CA LEU A 38 -9.67 18.78 15.15
C LEU A 38 -10.62 17.70 15.67
N HIS A 39 -10.79 16.64 14.89
CA HIS A 39 -11.61 15.50 15.26
C HIS A 39 -10.75 14.41 15.91
N THR A 40 -10.82 14.29 17.24
CA THR A 40 -10.01 13.35 18.04
C THR A 40 -10.23 11.87 17.72
N HIS A 41 -11.35 11.54 17.06
CA HIS A 41 -11.68 10.20 16.61
C HIS A 41 -11.02 9.81 15.28
N GLN A 42 -10.31 10.73 14.60
CA GLN A 42 -9.56 10.42 13.39
C GLN A 42 -8.13 10.04 13.73
N ILE A 43 -7.65 8.89 13.25
CA ILE A 43 -6.27 8.44 13.53
C ILE A 43 -5.22 9.40 12.97
N SER A 44 -5.52 10.08 11.87
CA SER A 44 -4.63 11.07 11.21
C SER A 44 -4.19 12.21 12.14
N THR A 45 -5.00 12.55 13.14
CA THR A 45 -4.69 13.60 14.13
C THR A 45 -3.61 13.19 15.12
N ARG A 46 -3.34 11.88 15.27
CA ARG A 46 -2.32 11.31 16.17
C ARG A 46 -0.99 11.02 15.47
N LEU A 47 -0.96 11.17 14.15
CA LEU A 47 0.20 10.89 13.32
C LEU A 47 1.12 12.11 13.25
N THR A 48 2.43 11.86 13.23
CA THR A 48 3.43 12.89 12.93
C THR A 48 3.32 13.36 11.48
N ARG A 49 3.96 14.49 11.13
CA ARG A 49 3.97 14.96 9.73
C ARG A 49 4.54 13.96 8.73
N GLU A 50 5.51 13.14 9.14
CA GLU A 50 6.09 12.10 8.27
C GLU A 50 5.12 10.94 8.07
N GLU A 51 4.46 10.50 9.14
CA GLU A 51 3.41 9.47 9.10
C GLU A 51 2.18 9.94 8.30
N GLN A 52 1.80 11.22 8.42
CA GLN A 52 0.71 11.82 7.65
C GLN A 52 0.98 11.78 6.13
N LYS A 53 2.24 11.95 5.70
CA LYS A 53 2.61 11.81 4.28
C LYS A 53 2.37 10.40 3.75
N LEU A 54 2.45 9.36 4.60
CA LEU A 54 2.20 7.98 4.21
C LEU A 54 0.71 7.71 3.98
N ILE A 55 -0.17 8.28 4.81
CA ILE A 55 -1.63 8.11 4.66
C ILE A 55 -2.25 9.06 3.63
N HIS A 56 -1.54 10.13 3.26
CA HIS A 56 -2.02 11.13 2.31
C HIS A 56 -2.19 10.53 0.90
N ILE A 57 -3.27 10.91 0.23
CA ILE A 57 -3.69 10.39 -1.07
C ILE A 57 -3.68 11.57 -2.06
N PRO A 58 -2.54 11.83 -2.74
CA PRO A 58 -2.42 12.96 -3.67
C PRO A 58 -2.97 12.64 -5.07
N LYS A 59 -3.30 11.38 -5.34
CA LYS A 59 -3.77 10.86 -6.64
C LYS A 59 -4.93 9.90 -6.40
N GLU A 60 -5.62 9.54 -7.46
CA GLU A 60 -6.67 8.51 -7.44
C GLU A 60 -6.20 7.26 -6.68
N LEU A 61 -7.07 6.78 -5.79
CA LEU A 61 -6.80 5.59 -4.97
C LEU A 61 -6.69 4.36 -5.86
N LYS A 62 -5.64 3.57 -5.61
CA LYS A 62 -5.45 2.26 -6.24
C LYS A 62 -5.80 1.16 -5.23
N PRO A 63 -7.03 0.65 -5.23
CA PRO A 63 -7.44 -0.39 -4.29
C PRO A 63 -6.68 -1.69 -4.54
N ARG A 64 -6.46 -2.46 -3.48
CA ARG A 64 -5.75 -3.75 -3.47
C ARG A 64 -6.66 -4.81 -2.88
N THR A 65 -6.86 -5.93 -3.57
CA THR A 65 -7.83 -6.96 -3.16
C THR A 65 -7.11 -8.22 -2.67
N TYR A 66 -7.63 -8.79 -1.60
CA TYR A 66 -7.28 -10.13 -1.12
C TYR A 66 -8.47 -11.06 -1.21
N ARG A 67 -8.19 -12.35 -1.42
CA ARG A 67 -9.15 -13.44 -1.18
C ARG A 67 -8.78 -14.11 0.14
N ILE A 68 -9.65 -14.03 1.13
CA ILE A 68 -9.34 -14.31 2.54
C ILE A 68 -10.27 -15.38 3.10
N LYS A 69 -9.75 -16.27 3.93
CA LYS A 69 -10.53 -17.29 4.65
C LYS A 69 -10.69 -16.90 6.11
N ALA A 70 -11.63 -17.52 6.82
CA ALA A 70 -11.70 -17.42 8.27
C ALA A 70 -10.34 -17.79 8.91
N GLY A 71 -10.02 -17.17 10.05
CA GLY A 71 -8.74 -17.32 10.75
C GLY A 71 -7.59 -16.50 10.16
N HIS A 72 -7.84 -15.58 9.22
CA HIS A 72 -6.81 -14.70 8.64
C HIS A 72 -7.11 -13.21 8.90
N SER A 73 -6.05 -12.41 8.86
CA SER A 73 -6.09 -10.96 9.09
C SER A 73 -5.42 -10.18 7.96
N VAL A 74 -5.90 -8.96 7.70
CA VAL A 74 -5.21 -7.96 6.87
C VAL A 74 -4.84 -6.75 7.70
N HIS A 75 -3.59 -6.32 7.62
CA HIS A 75 -3.09 -5.11 8.26
C HIS A 75 -2.92 -3.99 7.22
N ILE A 76 -3.19 -2.75 7.63
CA ILE A 76 -2.86 -1.52 6.93
C ILE A 76 -1.89 -0.75 7.82
N GLY A 77 -0.59 -0.83 7.51
CA GLY A 77 0.45 -0.41 8.45
C GLY A 77 0.24 -1.01 9.83
N GLY A 78 0.71 -0.31 10.86
CA GLY A 78 0.39 -0.57 12.26
C GLY A 78 -0.78 0.28 12.75
N LEU A 79 -1.76 0.59 11.87
CA LEU A 79 -2.88 1.51 12.17
C LEU A 79 -4.25 0.84 12.18
N LEU A 80 -4.46 -0.16 11.33
CA LEU A 80 -5.73 -0.85 11.22
C LEU A 80 -5.51 -2.32 10.87
N ARG A 81 -6.25 -3.22 11.51
CA ARG A 81 -6.29 -4.65 11.20
C ARG A 81 -7.73 -5.12 11.05
N LEU A 82 -8.01 -5.97 10.07
CA LEU A 82 -9.27 -6.67 9.94
C LEU A 82 -9.05 -8.17 10.05
N ASP A 83 -9.70 -8.80 11.03
CA ASP A 83 -9.72 -10.24 11.26
C ASP A 83 -11.01 -10.82 10.67
N ILE A 84 -10.88 -11.92 9.92
CA ILE A 84 -12.03 -12.71 9.45
C ILE A 84 -12.22 -13.84 10.46
N GLU A 85 -13.09 -13.64 11.45
CA GLU A 85 -13.20 -14.54 12.60
C GLU A 85 -14.03 -15.78 12.22
N GLU A 86 -15.21 -15.53 11.67
CA GLU A 86 -16.13 -16.56 11.19
C GLU A 86 -16.65 -16.19 9.81
N SER A 87 -16.96 -17.20 9.00
CA SER A 87 -17.53 -17.00 7.66
C SER A 87 -18.37 -18.22 7.29
N SER A 88 -19.57 -18.00 6.77
CA SER A 88 -20.42 -19.07 6.23
C SER A 88 -19.96 -19.56 4.86
N VAL A 89 -19.03 -18.84 4.23
CA VAL A 89 -18.39 -19.21 2.96
C VAL A 89 -16.91 -19.53 3.13
N GLN A 90 -16.37 -20.32 2.20
CA GLN A 90 -14.97 -20.74 2.23
C GLN A 90 -13.97 -19.57 2.17
N SER A 91 -14.31 -18.50 1.44
CA SER A 91 -13.49 -17.30 1.32
C SER A 91 -14.32 -16.07 0.98
N ILE A 92 -13.87 -14.92 1.43
CA ILE A 92 -14.42 -13.60 1.12
C ILE A 92 -13.40 -12.75 0.35
N TYR A 93 -13.88 -11.75 -0.38
CA TYR A 93 -13.02 -10.74 -0.98
C TYR A 93 -12.96 -9.51 -0.07
N VAL A 94 -11.75 -9.07 0.24
CA VAL A 94 -11.50 -7.86 1.01
C VAL A 94 -10.68 -6.91 0.14
N THR A 95 -11.27 -5.77 -0.22
CA THR A 95 -10.59 -4.73 -0.98
C THR A 95 -10.19 -3.59 -0.08
N VAL A 96 -8.89 -3.33 0.00
CA VAL A 96 -8.30 -2.27 0.82
C VAL A 96 -8.30 -0.96 0.06
N TRP A 97 -9.01 0.02 0.61
CA TRP A 97 -9.05 1.40 0.15
C TRP A 97 -8.29 2.30 1.12
N ALA A 98 -6.98 2.42 0.86
CA ALA A 98 -6.07 3.26 1.63
C ALA A 98 -4.90 3.68 0.74
N SER A 99 -4.11 4.66 1.19
CA SER A 99 -2.92 5.12 0.46
C SER A 99 -2.04 3.96 -0.02
N PRO A 100 -1.59 3.96 -1.29
CA PRO A 100 -0.72 2.92 -1.84
C PRO A 100 0.69 2.92 -1.22
N LEU A 101 1.05 3.98 -0.49
CA LEU A 101 2.32 4.06 0.24
C LEU A 101 2.31 3.18 1.49
N LEU A 102 1.12 2.88 2.02
CA LEU A 102 0.97 2.06 3.21
C LEU A 102 1.27 0.59 2.89
N PRO A 103 2.19 -0.03 3.65
CA PRO A 103 2.42 -1.46 3.58
C PRO A 103 1.17 -2.19 4.07
N LEU A 104 0.80 -3.25 3.36
CA LEU A 104 -0.21 -4.18 3.77
C LEU A 104 0.44 -5.50 4.17
N HIS A 105 -0.23 -6.25 5.05
CA HIS A 105 0.17 -7.60 5.37
C HIS A 105 -1.05 -8.48 5.60
N MET A 106 -1.16 -9.57 4.82
CA MET A 106 -2.14 -10.62 5.07
C MET A 106 -1.48 -11.84 5.70
N GLY A 107 -1.99 -12.34 6.81
CA GLY A 107 -1.46 -13.52 7.48
C GLY A 107 -2.51 -14.23 8.34
N LYS A 108 -2.11 -15.30 9.03
CA LYS A 108 -2.99 -15.97 9.99
C LYS A 108 -3.20 -15.09 11.22
N THR A 109 -4.41 -15.12 11.77
CA THR A 109 -4.80 -14.32 12.95
C THR A 109 -4.05 -14.77 14.21
N GLU A 110 -3.68 -16.05 14.30
CA GLU A 110 -2.86 -16.58 15.41
C GLU A 110 -1.52 -15.86 15.57
N ASN A 111 -0.96 -15.31 14.48
CA ASN A 111 0.29 -14.56 14.49
C ASN A 111 0.11 -13.05 14.75
N ALA A 112 -1.12 -12.59 15.00
CA ALA A 112 -1.40 -11.17 15.10
C ALA A 112 -0.70 -10.49 16.30
N HIS A 113 -0.39 -11.25 17.35
CA HIS A 113 0.44 -10.78 18.47
C HIS A 113 1.89 -10.51 18.03
N THR A 114 2.51 -11.47 17.34
CA THR A 114 3.84 -11.32 16.75
C THR A 114 3.91 -10.13 15.80
N MET A 115 2.86 -9.92 14.99
CA MET A 115 2.77 -8.74 14.12
C MET A 115 2.87 -7.41 14.90
N LEU A 116 2.18 -7.32 16.04
CA LEU A 116 2.20 -6.14 16.90
C LEU A 116 3.59 -5.91 17.52
N GLU A 117 4.19 -6.95 18.10
CA GLU A 117 5.47 -6.82 18.84
C GLU A 117 6.70 -6.64 17.94
N GLU A 118 6.72 -7.38 16.84
CA GLU A 118 7.89 -7.47 15.98
C GLU A 118 7.81 -6.53 14.79
N HIS A 119 6.63 -6.25 14.25
CA HIS A 119 6.52 -5.56 12.96
C HIS A 119 5.94 -4.15 13.02
N PHE A 120 5.14 -3.78 14.03
CA PHE A 120 4.65 -2.40 14.17
C PHE A 120 5.81 -1.46 14.48
N GLY A 121 5.83 -0.29 13.84
CA GLY A 121 6.98 0.62 13.93
C GLY A 121 8.16 0.23 13.03
N GLN A 122 8.13 -0.96 12.41
CA GLN A 122 9.22 -1.49 11.58
C GLN A 122 8.79 -1.69 10.12
N GLN A 123 8.19 -2.85 9.80
CA GLN A 123 7.69 -3.15 8.46
C GLN A 123 6.24 -2.67 8.29
N LEU A 124 5.48 -2.68 9.38
CA LEU A 124 4.14 -2.10 9.45
C LEU A 124 4.21 -0.67 9.96
N GLN A 125 4.59 0.24 9.06
CA GLN A 125 4.59 1.67 9.29
C GLN A 125 3.45 2.35 8.50
N PRO A 126 2.87 3.44 9.00
CA PRO A 126 3.04 4.04 10.32
C PRO A 126 2.43 3.15 11.44
N PRO A 127 2.83 3.33 12.71
CA PRO A 127 3.79 4.32 13.22
C PRO A 127 5.22 4.12 12.70
N ILE A 128 6.04 5.16 12.70
CA ILE A 128 7.47 5.08 12.30
C ILE A 128 8.32 4.94 13.58
N GLY A 129 8.90 3.76 13.78
CA GLY A 129 9.68 3.41 14.97
C GLY A 129 8.81 2.77 16.08
N LYS A 130 9.39 1.83 16.84
CA LYS A 130 8.66 1.08 17.87
C LYS A 130 8.11 1.95 19.01
N SER A 131 8.87 2.95 19.45
CA SER A 131 8.47 3.85 20.53
C SER A 131 7.22 4.66 20.21
N ARG A 132 6.86 4.81 18.92
CA ARG A 132 5.66 5.51 18.49
C ARG A 132 4.38 4.72 18.70
N VAL A 133 4.44 3.39 18.80
CA VAL A 133 3.26 2.51 18.95
C VAL A 133 2.49 2.85 20.23
N GLU A 134 3.19 2.92 21.36
CA GLU A 134 2.58 3.20 22.67
C GLU A 134 1.91 4.58 22.74
N VAL A 135 2.45 5.55 22.00
CA VAL A 135 1.92 6.92 21.98
C VAL A 135 0.60 7.03 21.21
N LEU A 136 0.31 6.11 20.29
CA LEU A 136 -0.94 6.13 19.51
C LEU A 136 -2.16 5.68 20.33
N GLY A 137 -1.93 4.95 21.43
CA GLY A 137 -2.95 4.52 22.38
C GLY A 137 -3.01 3.01 22.55
N LYS A 138 -4.13 2.53 23.08
CA LYS A 138 -4.39 1.09 23.29
C LYS A 138 -4.95 0.47 22.03
N TRP A 139 -4.45 -0.72 21.68
CA TRP A 139 -4.97 -1.48 20.53
C TRP A 139 -6.26 -2.22 20.92
N VAL A 140 -7.40 -1.82 20.37
CA VAL A 140 -8.73 -2.31 20.76
C VAL A 140 -9.51 -2.89 19.58
N LYS A 141 -10.39 -3.85 19.88
CA LYS A 141 -11.24 -4.53 18.90
C LYS A 141 -12.65 -3.95 18.89
N LYS A 142 -13.22 -3.81 17.69
CA LYS A 142 -14.66 -3.68 17.45
C LYS A 142 -15.12 -4.81 16.53
N GLN A 143 -16.16 -5.54 16.94
CA GLN A 143 -16.70 -6.67 16.19
C GLN A 143 -17.89 -6.23 15.34
N PHE A 144 -18.03 -6.81 14.15
CA PHE A 144 -19.11 -6.56 13.21
C PHE A 144 -19.63 -7.88 12.64
N ARG A 145 -20.95 -7.99 12.50
CA ARG A 145 -21.59 -9.04 11.69
C ARG A 145 -21.98 -8.41 10.36
N VAL A 146 -21.56 -9.03 9.26
CA VAL A 146 -21.84 -8.54 7.91
C VAL A 146 -22.47 -9.64 7.07
N SER A 147 -23.27 -9.24 6.09
CA SER A 147 -23.83 -10.14 5.10
C SER A 147 -23.76 -9.52 3.70
N GLY A 148 -23.79 -10.38 2.69
CA GLY A 148 -23.74 -9.98 1.30
C GLY A 148 -24.36 -11.02 0.38
N ASN A 149 -24.79 -10.58 -0.79
CA ASN A 149 -25.51 -11.41 -1.76
C ASN A 149 -24.66 -11.79 -2.97
N TRP A 150 -23.52 -11.14 -3.17
CA TRP A 150 -22.64 -11.33 -4.32
C TRP A 150 -21.18 -11.35 -3.87
N TRP A 151 -20.43 -12.32 -4.38
CA TRP A 151 -19.00 -12.42 -4.10
C TRP A 151 -18.17 -11.42 -4.91
N ASP A 152 -18.70 -10.96 -6.04
CA ASP A 152 -17.97 -10.12 -6.99
C ASP A 152 -18.15 -8.62 -6.79
N SER A 153 -19.08 -8.24 -5.91
CA SER A 153 -19.42 -6.88 -5.54
C SER A 153 -19.38 -6.70 -4.03
N SER A 154 -18.90 -5.55 -3.57
CA SER A 154 -18.85 -5.17 -2.17
C SER A 154 -20.24 -4.72 -1.73
N SER A 155 -20.77 -5.31 -0.65
CA SER A 155 -22.03 -4.86 -0.06
C SER A 155 -21.81 -3.76 0.98
N MET A 156 -20.69 -3.83 1.70
CA MET A 156 -20.46 -3.03 2.89
C MET A 156 -18.99 -2.62 3.00
N ASP A 157 -18.75 -1.48 3.64
CA ASP A 157 -17.42 -1.00 4.02
C ASP A 157 -17.25 -1.04 5.54
N ILE A 158 -16.07 -1.47 6.00
CA ILE A 158 -15.57 -1.24 7.36
C ILE A 158 -14.58 -0.07 7.30
N ALA A 159 -15.03 1.12 7.69
CA ALA A 159 -14.28 2.37 7.52
C ALA A 159 -13.68 2.87 8.84
N ALA A 160 -12.37 3.16 8.83
CA ALA A 160 -11.66 3.76 9.95
C ALA A 160 -11.38 5.24 9.68
N ALA A 161 -11.81 6.10 10.60
CA ALA A 161 -11.77 7.54 10.42
C ALA A 161 -10.34 8.09 10.25
N GLY A 162 -10.11 8.84 9.17
CA GLY A 162 -8.81 9.45 8.86
C GLY A 162 -7.78 8.53 8.21
N LEU A 163 -8.15 7.31 7.78
CA LEU A 163 -7.24 6.37 7.14
C LEU A 163 -7.76 5.81 5.81
N GLY A 164 -8.94 5.21 5.82
CA GLY A 164 -9.44 4.41 4.70
C GLY A 164 -10.47 3.37 5.15
N TRP A 165 -10.72 2.37 4.31
CA TRP A 165 -11.68 1.31 4.61
C TRP A 165 -11.35 -0.03 3.97
N PHE A 166 -11.98 -1.08 4.47
CA PHE A 166 -12.08 -2.38 3.82
C PHE A 166 -13.45 -2.51 3.18
N ALA A 167 -13.51 -2.72 1.87
CA ALA A 167 -14.74 -3.09 1.18
C ALA A 167 -14.87 -4.60 1.17
N ILE A 168 -16.03 -5.11 1.59
CA ILE A 168 -16.27 -6.54 1.83
C ILE A 168 -17.19 -7.09 0.74
N GLY A 169 -16.66 -7.99 -0.09
CA GLY A 169 -17.41 -8.76 -1.08
C GLY A 169 -17.59 -10.21 -0.62
N LEU A 170 -18.84 -10.61 -0.37
CA LEU A 170 -19.19 -11.96 0.04
C LEU A 170 -20.62 -12.32 -0.39
N LYS A 171 -20.87 -13.61 -0.62
CA LYS A 171 -22.21 -14.19 -0.78
C LYS A 171 -22.53 -15.08 0.41
N GLY A 172 -22.93 -14.49 1.53
CA GLY A 172 -23.12 -15.19 2.80
C GLY A 172 -23.01 -14.24 3.97
N GLU A 173 -22.55 -14.75 5.11
CA GLU A 173 -22.40 -14.01 6.36
C GLU A 173 -20.99 -14.20 6.91
N ALA A 174 -20.50 -13.18 7.62
CA ALA A 174 -19.22 -13.24 8.31
C ALA A 174 -19.24 -12.44 9.61
N VAL A 175 -18.38 -12.85 10.56
CA VAL A 175 -18.05 -12.09 11.76
C VAL A 175 -16.65 -11.54 11.59
N LEU A 176 -16.52 -10.22 11.68
CA LEU A 176 -15.29 -9.47 11.44
C LEU A 176 -14.84 -8.80 12.72
N GLY A 177 -13.54 -8.84 13.00
CA GLY A 177 -12.90 -8.08 14.07
C GLY A 177 -12.04 -6.96 13.50
N ALA A 178 -12.47 -5.70 13.62
CA ALA A 178 -11.63 -4.56 13.26
C ALA A 178 -10.85 -4.09 14.48
N TRP A 179 -9.54 -3.98 14.35
CA TRP A 179 -8.66 -3.50 15.41
C TRP A 179 -7.96 -2.21 15.02
N THR A 180 -7.99 -1.24 15.91
CA THR A 180 -7.28 0.04 15.78
C THR A 180 -7.01 0.63 17.16
N TYR A 181 -6.46 1.84 17.24
CA TYR A 181 -6.21 2.51 18.52
C TYR A 181 -7.50 3.03 19.14
N ASP A 182 -7.57 3.00 20.47
CA ASP A 182 -8.71 3.43 21.26
C ASP A 182 -9.15 4.86 20.95
N GLY A 183 -10.46 5.07 20.89
CA GLY A 183 -11.07 6.35 20.51
C GLY A 183 -11.06 6.66 19.01
N VAL A 184 -10.37 5.89 18.16
CA VAL A 184 -10.55 5.98 16.70
C VAL A 184 -11.88 5.38 16.32
N ASP A 185 -12.67 6.10 15.53
CA ASP A 185 -13.97 5.59 15.11
C ASP A 185 -13.84 4.61 13.94
N VAL A 186 -14.56 3.50 14.06
CA VAL A 186 -14.68 2.46 13.04
C VAL A 186 -16.15 2.18 12.82
N ILE A 187 -16.64 2.46 11.61
CA ILE A 187 -18.05 2.35 11.25
C ILE A 187 -18.26 1.31 10.16
N VAL A 188 -19.46 0.75 10.15
CA VAL A 188 -19.99 -0.03 9.04
C VAL A 188 -20.90 0.88 8.23
N ARG A 189 -20.73 0.88 6.91
CA ARG A 189 -21.61 1.61 5.98
C ARG A 189 -21.87 0.80 4.72
N ASN A 190 -22.84 1.23 3.92
CA ASN A 190 -23.02 0.72 2.57
C ASN A 190 -21.76 0.97 1.74
N ALA A 191 -21.38 0.01 0.90
CA ALA A 191 -20.23 0.15 0.04
C ALA A 191 -20.36 1.40 -0.85
N LEU A 192 -19.35 2.27 -0.81
CA LEU A 192 -19.31 3.44 -1.71
C LEU A 192 -19.01 3.04 -3.16
N LEU A 193 -18.25 1.96 -3.33
CA LEU A 193 -17.85 1.43 -4.63
C LEU A 193 -18.16 -0.07 -4.66
N PRO A 194 -19.05 -0.51 -5.56
CA PRO A 194 -19.46 -1.91 -5.59
C PRO A 194 -18.34 -2.81 -6.12
N HIS A 195 -17.58 -2.38 -7.11
CA HIS A 195 -16.60 -3.25 -7.76
C HIS A 195 -15.30 -3.37 -6.95
N ARG A 196 -14.87 -4.61 -6.72
CA ARG A 196 -13.54 -4.91 -6.17
C ARG A 196 -12.44 -4.57 -7.17
N SER A 197 -11.24 -4.30 -6.67
CA SER A 197 -10.06 -4.17 -7.52
C SER A 197 -9.69 -5.50 -8.17
N HIS A 198 -9.27 -5.46 -9.43
CA HIS A 198 -8.65 -6.59 -10.12
C HIS A 198 -7.16 -6.75 -9.78
N ASN A 199 -6.58 -5.83 -9.00
CA ASN A 199 -5.22 -5.94 -8.48
C ASN A 199 -5.23 -6.81 -7.23
N PHE A 200 -4.86 -8.08 -7.39
CA PHE A 200 -4.80 -9.05 -6.30
C PHE A 200 -3.43 -9.05 -5.62
N GLU A 201 -3.47 -9.01 -4.30
CA GLU A 201 -2.31 -9.20 -3.44
C GLU A 201 -2.30 -10.63 -2.87
N VAL A 202 -1.11 -11.11 -2.51
CA VAL A 202 -0.91 -12.45 -1.91
C VAL A 202 -0.62 -12.35 -0.42
N ALA A 203 -0.60 -13.50 0.27
CA ALA A 203 -0.22 -13.56 1.67
C ALA A 203 1.19 -13.02 1.92
N GLY A 204 1.41 -12.45 3.10
CA GLY A 204 2.65 -11.80 3.50
C GLY A 204 2.63 -10.29 3.30
N PHE A 205 3.82 -9.69 3.32
CA PHE A 205 4.02 -8.25 3.17
C PHE A 205 3.91 -7.83 1.70
N THR A 206 3.13 -6.78 1.44
CA THR A 206 3.18 -6.11 0.13
C THR A 206 4.44 -5.26 0.02
N VAL A 207 5.04 -5.22 -1.17
CA VAL A 207 6.11 -4.26 -1.46
C VAL A 207 5.49 -2.86 -1.54
N SER A 208 5.72 -2.01 -0.54
CA SER A 208 5.28 -0.61 -0.59
C SER A 208 5.88 0.09 -1.82
N GLU A 209 5.14 1.01 -2.43
CA GLU A 209 5.65 1.79 -3.56
C GLU A 209 6.94 2.55 -3.20
N ILE A 210 7.12 2.93 -1.93
CA ILE A 210 8.34 3.56 -1.43
C ILE A 210 9.53 2.60 -1.54
N VAL A 211 9.38 1.38 -1.03
CA VAL A 211 10.42 0.33 -1.10
C VAL A 211 10.71 0.00 -2.57
N SER A 212 9.67 -0.19 -3.38
CA SER A 212 9.82 -0.45 -4.82
C SER A 212 10.54 0.68 -5.57
N ARG A 213 10.34 1.94 -5.20
CA ARG A 213 11.06 3.09 -5.77
C ARG A 213 12.51 3.14 -5.30
N ALA A 214 12.77 2.87 -4.02
CA ALA A 214 14.11 2.81 -3.45
C ALA A 214 14.94 1.69 -4.10
N ASP A 215 14.36 0.51 -4.26
CA ASP A 215 14.99 -0.63 -4.95
C ASP A 215 15.34 -0.25 -6.40
N ARG A 216 14.38 0.32 -7.14
CA ARG A 216 14.59 0.80 -8.52
C ARG A 216 15.70 1.85 -8.62
N ALA A 217 15.76 2.80 -7.68
CA ALA A 217 16.81 3.81 -7.63
C ALA A 217 18.19 3.18 -7.35
N THR A 218 18.24 2.21 -6.44
CA THR A 218 19.46 1.48 -6.07
C THR A 218 19.97 0.61 -7.22
N SER A 219 19.08 -0.13 -7.90
CA SER A 219 19.43 -0.92 -9.09
C SER A 219 19.96 -0.04 -10.22
N ARG A 220 19.35 1.14 -10.47
CA ARG A 220 19.85 2.11 -11.48
C ARG A 220 21.24 2.65 -11.12
N LYS A 221 21.50 2.94 -9.84
CA LYS A 221 22.82 3.38 -9.36
C LYS A 221 23.89 2.31 -9.56
N LEU A 222 23.57 1.05 -9.28
CA LEU A 222 24.45 -0.10 -9.52
C LEU A 222 24.76 -0.32 -11.01
N GLN A 223 23.74 -0.21 -11.88
CA GLN A 223 23.92 -0.31 -13.34
C GLN A 223 24.80 0.81 -13.90
N ASN A 224 24.60 2.06 -13.45
CA ASN A 224 25.44 3.20 -13.86
C ASN A 224 26.90 3.05 -13.39
N LYS A 225 27.13 2.49 -12.19
CA LYS A 225 28.48 2.18 -11.69
C LYS A 225 29.15 1.08 -12.54
N LYS A 226 28.40 0.08 -12.99
CA LYS A 226 28.90 -0.99 -13.87
C LYS A 226 29.25 -0.47 -15.27
N LYS A 227 28.43 0.41 -15.86
CA LYS A 227 28.74 1.08 -17.14
C LYS A 227 30.01 1.95 -17.07
N ARG A 228 30.19 2.71 -15.98
CA ARG A 228 31.42 3.50 -15.78
C ARG A 228 32.67 2.64 -15.60
N LYS A 229 32.54 1.46 -14.97
CA LYS A 229 33.66 0.52 -14.79
C LYS A 229 34.07 -0.18 -16.09
N VAL A 230 33.11 -0.46 -16.98
CA VAL A 230 33.36 -1.03 -18.32
C VAL A 230 33.99 0.00 -19.26
N GLY A 231 33.60 1.27 -19.17
CA GLY A 231 34.22 2.35 -19.98
C GLY A 231 35.68 2.65 -19.63
N ASN A 232 36.09 2.44 -18.37
CA ASN A 232 37.50 2.63 -17.96
C ASN A 232 38.41 1.44 -18.28
N SER A 233 37.85 0.27 -18.64
CA SER A 233 38.64 -0.92 -19.00
C SER A 233 38.97 -1.02 -20.48
N THR A 234 38.49 -0.09 -21.32
CA THR A 234 38.70 -0.12 -22.79
C THR A 234 39.83 0.78 -23.28
N GLU A 235 40.51 1.53 -22.41
CA GLU A 235 41.61 2.44 -22.79
C GLU A 235 43.03 1.89 -22.48
N THR A 236 43.19 0.60 -22.16
CA THR A 236 44.52 0.05 -21.84
C THR A 236 44.77 -1.33 -22.43
N SER A 237 44.61 -1.48 -23.75
CA SER A 237 45.26 -2.57 -24.50
C SER A 237 45.29 -2.27 -26.01
N ALA A 238 46.18 -1.37 -26.43
CA ALA A 238 46.54 -1.20 -27.83
C ALA A 238 48.05 -1.04 -27.95
N ALA A 239 48.78 -2.16 -27.99
CA ALA A 239 50.13 -2.24 -28.56
C ALA A 239 50.49 -3.72 -28.85
N ALA A 240 51.19 -3.93 -29.96
CA ALA A 240 51.65 -5.19 -30.59
C ALA A 240 50.58 -5.92 -31.45
N SER A 241 50.50 -5.67 -32.77
CA SER A 241 51.36 -6.19 -33.88
C SER A 241 51.27 -7.72 -34.02
N SER A 242 51.11 -8.38 -35.17
CA SER A 242 51.11 -8.06 -36.60
C SER A 242 50.98 -9.41 -37.34
N THR A 243 50.34 -9.45 -38.53
CA THR A 243 50.57 -10.32 -39.73
C THR A 243 50.93 -11.82 -39.55
N SER A 244 50.48 -12.84 -40.30
CA SER A 244 49.81 -12.98 -41.60
C SER A 244 49.62 -14.48 -41.95
N THR A 245 48.69 -14.75 -42.88
CA THR A 245 48.64 -15.85 -43.88
C THR A 245 48.15 -17.27 -43.54
N SER A 246 47.05 -17.62 -44.24
CA SER A 246 46.64 -18.89 -44.89
C SER A 246 47.22 -20.24 -44.45
N THR A 247 46.38 -21.28 -44.31
CA THR A 247 46.04 -22.33 -45.32
C THR A 247 45.04 -23.34 -44.71
N ILE A 248 44.18 -23.93 -45.56
CA ILE A 248 43.12 -24.96 -45.33
C ILE A 248 43.77 -26.40 -45.40
N PRO A 249 43.15 -27.60 -45.22
CA PRO A 249 41.91 -28.10 -44.54
C PRO A 249 42.14 -29.31 -43.58
N ALA A 250 41.03 -29.80 -43.00
CA ALA A 250 40.54 -31.20 -43.06
C ALA A 250 40.35 -31.98 -41.74
N ASP A 251 39.16 -32.57 -41.67
CA ASP A 251 38.80 -33.88 -41.10
C ASP A 251 38.89 -34.12 -39.59
N SER A 252 37.75 -34.37 -38.95
CA SER A 252 37.06 -35.68 -38.96
C SER A 252 36.11 -35.82 -37.75
N ASN A 253 34.95 -36.45 -38.02
CA ASN A 253 34.22 -37.41 -37.16
C ASN A 253 33.85 -37.02 -35.71
N SER A 254 32.68 -37.35 -35.15
CA SER A 254 31.58 -38.24 -35.53
C SER A 254 30.56 -38.12 -34.38
N THR A 255 29.25 -38.30 -34.67
CA THR A 255 28.22 -38.94 -33.82
C THR A 255 27.94 -38.35 -32.41
N ASP A 256 26.73 -38.19 -31.90
CA ASP A 256 25.45 -38.82 -32.21
C ASP A 256 24.32 -38.19 -31.38
N LEU A 257 23.09 -38.35 -31.88
CA LEU A 257 21.80 -38.55 -31.17
C LEU A 257 21.23 -37.40 -30.30
N ILE A 258 20.18 -36.69 -30.73
CA ILE A 258 18.73 -37.03 -30.88
C ILE A 258 17.89 -36.83 -29.60
N ASN A 259 16.80 -36.06 -29.80
CA ASN A 259 15.52 -35.99 -29.07
C ASN A 259 15.46 -35.24 -27.72
N ALA A 260 14.36 -34.58 -27.36
CA ALA A 260 13.12 -34.25 -28.06
C ALA A 260 12.38 -33.11 -27.33
N SER A 261 11.55 -32.44 -28.11
CA SER A 261 10.50 -31.48 -27.77
C SER A 261 9.52 -31.96 -26.69
N ALA A 262 9.09 -31.04 -25.81
CA ALA A 262 7.89 -31.16 -25.00
C ALA A 262 6.93 -29.99 -25.28
N LEU A 263 5.72 -30.35 -25.74
CA LEU A 263 4.55 -29.50 -25.96
C LEU A 263 3.77 -29.30 -24.63
N PRO A 264 2.90 -28.27 -24.56
CA PRO A 264 2.22 -27.84 -23.33
C PRO A 264 0.90 -28.59 -23.06
N CYS A 265 0.49 -28.61 -21.79
CA CYS A 265 -0.73 -29.24 -21.28
C CYS A 265 -1.88 -28.20 -21.14
N PRO A 266 -3.14 -28.51 -21.51
CA PRO A 266 -4.29 -27.64 -21.28
C PRO A 266 -5.24 -28.10 -20.16
N ARG A 267 -5.81 -27.09 -19.46
CA ARG A 267 -7.16 -26.90 -18.88
C ARG A 267 -7.79 -27.97 -17.97
N ASP A 268 -8.27 -27.53 -16.80
CA ASP A 268 -9.67 -27.14 -16.58
C ASP A 268 -9.77 -26.03 -15.51
#